data_AF-X1MYT7-F1
#
_entry.id   AF-X1MYT7-F1
#
_cell.length_a   1.000
_cell.length_b   1.000
_cell.length_c   1.000
_cell.angle_alpha   90.00
_cell.angle_beta   90.00
_cell.angle_gamma   90.00
#
_symmetry.space_group_name_H-M   'P 1'
#
loop_
_entity.id
_entity.type
_entity.pdbx_description
1 polymer ?
#
loop_
_entity_poly.entity_id
_entity_poly.type
_entity_poly.pdbx_seq_one_letter_code
_entity_poly.pdbx_strand_id
1 'polypeptide(L)' 'MVREVGGTEDPRVTLIDDTLYMTYTAYGDMVQLAMAKIKVGDFLKGIKECNSYEEWNSLWVRNGP' A
#
# COMPACT_ATOMS: atom_id res chain seq x y z
N MET A 1 25.40 2.12 -5.28
CA MET A 1 24.40 1.05 -5.07
C MET A 1 23.05 1.73 -5.11
N VAL A 2 22.25 1.49 -6.15
CA VAL A 2 20.90 2.08 -6.24
C VAL A 2 20.08 1.42 -5.14
N ARG A 3 19.92 2.12 -4.01
CA ARG A 3 18.99 1.72 -2.94
C ARG A 3 17.60 1.90 -3.55
N GLU A 4 16.78 0.87 -3.54
CA GLU A 4 15.37 1.03 -3.92
C GLU A 4 14.72 2.01 -2.94
N VAL A 5 14.60 3.27 -3.34
CA VAL A 5 13.93 4.29 -2.55
C VAL A 5 12.43 4.05 -2.73
N GLY A 6 11.84 3.31 -1.78
CA GLY A 6 10.41 3.00 -1.77
C GLY A 6 10.01 1.64 -2.36
N GLY A 7 10.97 0.74 -2.60
CA GLY A 7 10.72 -0.60 -3.13
C GLY A 7 10.05 -1.52 -2.10
N THR A 8 8.97 -2.17 -2.54
CA THR A 8 8.14 -3.11 -1.80
C THR A 8 8.54 -4.52 -2.23
N GLU A 9 9.29 -5.25 -1.40
CA GLU A 9 9.51 -6.68 -1.66
C GLU A 9 8.26 -7.46 -1.20
N ASP A 10 7.61 -8.09 -2.18
CA ASP A 10 6.61 -9.15 -2.03
C ASP A 10 5.32 -8.76 -1.27
N PRO A 11 4.49 -7.84 -1.83
CA PRO A 11 3.25 -7.45 -1.20
C PRO A 11 2.25 -8.60 -1.17
N ARG A 12 1.74 -8.92 0.02
CA ARG A 12 0.68 -9.92 0.23
C ARG A 12 -0.60 -9.21 0.61
N VAL A 13 -1.68 -9.50 -0.12
CA VAL A 13 -3.00 -8.92 0.13
C VAL A 13 -3.92 -9.98 0.70
N THR A 14 -4.66 -9.63 1.75
CA THR A 14 -5.76 -10.42 2.32
C THR A 14 -7.02 -9.55 2.35
N LEU A 15 -8.15 -10.10 1.91
CA LEU A 15 -9.46 -9.47 2.03
C LEU A 15 -10.11 -9.92 3.34
N ILE A 16 -10.46 -8.98 4.20
CA ILE A 16 -11.25 -9.22 5.41
C ILE A 16 -12.40 -8.21 5.39
N ASP A 17 -13.63 -8.72 5.39
CA ASP A 17 -14.84 -7.94 5.11
C ASP A 17 -14.67 -7.12 3.82
N ASP A 18 -15.00 -5.82 3.83
CA ASP A 18 -14.85 -4.92 2.68
C ASP A 18 -13.49 -4.18 2.66
N THR A 19 -12.46 -4.73 3.30
CA THR A 19 -11.13 -4.09 3.40
C THR A 19 -10.01 -4.99 2.89
N LEU A 20 -9.23 -4.48 1.95
CA LEU A 20 -7.98 -5.08 1.50
C LEU A 20 -6.88 -4.67 2.48
N TYR A 21 -6.24 -5.65 3.10
CA TYR A 21 -5.06 -5.49 3.94
C TYR A 21 -3.84 -5.94 3.15
N MET A 22 -2.88 -5.05 2.96
CA MET A 22 -1.62 -5.33 2.30
C MET A 22 -0.50 -5.32 3.33
N THR A 23 0.26 -6.41 3.38
CA THR A 23 1.54 -6.47 4.11
C THR A 23 2.67 -6.45 3.10
N TYR A 24 3.76 -5.75 3.41
CA TYR A 24 4.90 -5.61 2.52
C TYR A 24 6.18 -5.39 3.29
N THR A 25 7.32 -5.70 2.67
CA THR A 25 8.64 -5.36 3.23
C THR A 25 8.97 -3.92 2.87
N ALA A 26 9.10 -3.06 3.88
CA ALA A 26 9.49 -1.66 3.71
C ALA A 26 11.00 -1.49 3.90
N TYR A 27 11.63 -0.76 2.98
CA TYR A 27 13.05 -0.43 3.02
C TYR A 27 13.24 1.03 3.44
N GLY A 28 13.68 1.22 4.69
CA GLY A 28 14.17 2.49 5.23
C GLY A 28 15.58 2.31 5.78
N ASP A 29 15.91 2.95 6.90
CA ASP A 29 17.17 2.72 7.63
C ASP A 29 17.27 1.30 8.20
N MET A 30 16.13 0.68 8.46
CA MET A 30 15.99 -0.74 8.79
C MET A 30 14.96 -1.38 7.86
N VAL A 31 15.19 -2.65 7.51
CA VAL A 31 14.21 -3.48 6.79
C VAL A 31 13.17 -3.97 7.79
N GLN A 32 11.90 -3.74 7.49
CA GLN A 32 10.80 -4.05 8.41
C GLN A 32 9.52 -4.44 7.68
N LEU A 33 8.67 -5.21 8.37
CA LEU A 33 7.32 -5.50 7.90
C LEU A 33 6.42 -4.28 8.10
N ALA A 34 5.77 -3.84 7.04
CA ALA A 34 4.80 -2.76 7.05
C ALA A 34 3.43 -3.23 6.58
N MET A 35 2.41 -2.43 6.86
CA MET A 35 1.02 -2.72 6.50
C MET A 35 0.33 -1.47 5.99
N ALA A 36 -0.47 -1.62 4.94
CA ALA A 36 -1.43 -0.63 4.49
C ALA A 36 -2.80 -1.29 4.26
N LYS A 37 -3.86 -0.49 4.26
CA LYS A 37 -5.22 -0.97 3.96
C LYS A 37 -6.01 0.03 3.14
N ILE A 38 -6.95 -0.49 2.36
CA ILE A 38 -7.90 0.28 1.55
C ILE A 38 -9.24 -0.44 1.53
N LYS A 39 -10.35 0.29 1.52
CA LYS A 39 -11.67 -0.34 1.30
C LYS A 39 -11.78 -0.83 -0.14
N VAL A 40 -12.43 -1.96 -0.37
CA VAL A 40 -12.63 -2.51 -1.73
C VAL A 40 -13.33 -1.48 -2.63
N GLY A 41 -14.35 -0.79 -2.12
CA GLY A 41 -15.05 0.26 -2.85
C GLY A 41 -14.15 1.41 -3.30
N ASP A 42 -13.27 1.88 -2.41
CA ASP A 42 -12.32 2.95 -2.70
C ASP A 42 -11.25 2.49 -3.71
N PHE A 43 -10.78 1.24 -3.59
CA PHE A 43 -9.85 0.66 -4.56
C PHE A 43 -10.47 0.57 -5.97
N LEU A 44 -11.69 0.04 -6.09
CA LEU A 44 -12.39 -0.07 -7.37
C LEU A 44 -12.74 1.30 -7.98
N LYS A 45 -13.03 2.29 -7.14
CA LYS A 45 -13.21 3.68 -7.55
C LYS A 45 -11.90 4.26 -8.07
N GLY A 46 -10.80 4.04 -7.34
CA GLY A 46 -9.47 4.51 -7.70
C GLY A 46 -9.01 4.01 -9.08
N ILE A 47 -9.29 2.75 -9.43
CA ILE A 47 -8.97 2.19 -10.76
C ILE A 47 -9.57 3.02 -11.90
N LYS A 48 -10.75 3.62 -11.67
CA LYS A 48 -11.50 4.35 -12.69
C LYS A 48 -11.20 5.85 -12.67
N GLU A 49 -10.93 6.39 -11.49
CA GLU A 49 -10.95 7.84 -11.24
C GLU A 49 -9.60 8.43 -10.86
N CYS A 50 -8.67 7.66 -10.28
CA CYS A 50 -7.37 8.18 -9.86
C CYS A 50 -6.40 8.33 -11.04
N ASN A 51 -5.88 9.54 -11.24
CA ASN A 51 -4.97 9.90 -12.32
C ASN A 51 -3.59 10.36 -11.83
N SER A 52 -3.36 10.36 -10.51
CA SER A 52 -2.09 10.76 -9.91
C SER A 52 -1.67 9.84 -8.76
N TYR A 53 -0.38 9.88 -8.42
CA TYR A 53 0.16 9.17 -7.27
C TYR A 53 -0.48 9.68 -5.96
N GLU A 54 -0.67 10.99 -5.84
CA GLU A 54 -1.23 11.65 -4.67
C GLU A 54 -2.66 11.20 -4.40
N GLU A 55 -3.47 11.10 -5.47
CA GLU A 55 -4.84 10.60 -5.38
C GLU A 55 -4.87 9.16 -4.88
N TRP A 56 -4.07 8.27 -5.48
CA TRP A 56 -3.93 6.90 -5.00
C TRP A 56 -3.50 6.84 -3.54
N ASN A 57 -2.45 7.59 -3.19
CA ASN A 57 -1.86 7.63 -1.86
C ASN A 57 -2.85 8.14 -0.80
N SER A 58 -3.81 8.98 -1.17
CA SER A 58 -4.85 9.48 -0.26
C SER A 58 -5.89 8.44 0.16
N LEU A 59 -6.07 7.37 -0.64
CA LEU A 59 -7.03 6.31 -0.37
C LEU A 59 -6.50 5.23 0.58
N TRP A 60 -5.17 5.08 0.67
CA TRP A 60 -4.54 4.08 1.52
C TRP A 60 -4.33 4.60 2.94
N VAL A 61 -4.67 3.76 3.92
CA VAL A 61 -4.30 3.99 5.32
C VAL A 61 -3.07 3.14 5.62
N ARG A 62 -1.98 3.78 6.04
CA ARG A 62 -0.75 3.08 6.47
C ARG A 62 -0.82 2.81 7.97
N ASN A 63 -0.53 1.58 8.36
CA ASN A 63 -0.57 1.10 9.75
C ASN A 63 0.79 0.50 10.17
N GLY A 64 1.87 0.88 9.50
CA GLY A 64 3.24 0.53 9.85
C GLY A 64 4.15 1.77 9.86
N PRO A 65 5.40 1.61 10.32
CA PRO A 65 6.43 2.64 10.24
C PRO A 65 6.75 3.08 8.80
#